data_AF-A0A2Z3H3P3-F1
#
_entry.id   AF-A0A2Z3H3P3-F1
#
_cell.length_a   1.000
_cell.length_b   1.000
_cell.length_c   1.000
_cell.angle_alpha   90.00
_cell.angle_beta   90.00
_cell.angle_gamma   90.00
#
_symmetry.space_group_name_H-M   'P 1'
#
loop_
_entity.id
_entity.type
_entity.pdbx_description
1 polymer ?
#
loop_
_entity_poly.entity_id
_entity_poly.type
_entity_poly.pdbx_seq_one_letter_code
_entity_poly.pdbx_strand_id
1 'polypeptide(L)'
;MPIDWYYTLNGVERGPATVSQIDQLVAAGVLRPTDLAWRKVAARGREAQFLVANLLGGEPEDEGQRLVAVAARGRSMGGGLSTGHWHDACAAHQEATCWALAALAAQAALRRPDVPANAAALAECYFALGALHQSAGRLGSAGWALDEAGAIRERLARSAPRDHEYQQALAASFNQRGLLHRDLGALDEAKASIGKAVAIRSQLLQARPNDPWTAVLLGGALCNLGAVLCDQGRYPEALDQYEQAVPLIEGQLAERARVGLSALWGWLFPRARSRRRSLESTARSYLANTQAGRARVLELLGG
;
A
#
# COMPACT_ATOMS: atom_id res chain seq x y z
N MET A 1 24.35 -0.69 26.09
CA MET A 1 24.49 0.75 26.41
C MET A 1 23.16 1.41 26.15
N PRO A 2 22.70 2.37 26.99
CA PRO A 2 21.38 2.97 26.82
C PRO A 2 21.27 3.70 25.47
N ILE A 3 20.12 3.56 24.83
CA ILE A 3 19.76 4.24 23.58
C ILE A 3 18.93 5.46 23.95
N ASP A 4 19.39 6.64 23.54
CA ASP A 4 18.67 7.88 23.73
C ASP A 4 17.81 8.17 22.49
N TRP A 5 16.51 8.34 22.67
CA TRP A 5 15.58 8.67 21.59
C TRP A 5 15.50 10.18 21.37
N TYR A 6 15.57 10.61 20.12
CA TYR A 6 15.35 11.99 19.72
C TYR A 6 14.30 12.07 18.62
N TYR A 7 13.67 13.23 18.49
CA TYR A 7 12.68 13.48 17.44
C TYR A 7 12.76 14.93 16.99
N THR A 8 12.29 15.21 15.79
CA THR A 8 12.39 16.53 15.16
C THR A 8 11.00 17.08 14.97
N LEU A 9 10.61 18.06 15.77
CA LEU A 9 9.32 18.73 15.63
C LEU A 9 9.56 20.15 15.12
N ASN A 10 8.98 20.50 13.96
CA ASN A 10 9.16 21.81 13.31
C ASN A 10 10.64 22.16 13.03
N GLY A 11 11.46 21.16 12.68
CA GLY A 11 12.89 21.36 12.43
C GLY A 11 13.75 21.51 13.69
N VAL A 12 13.18 21.33 14.88
CA VAL A 12 13.89 21.38 16.16
C VAL A 12 13.99 19.98 16.75
N GLU A 13 15.22 19.53 16.99
CA GLU A 13 15.50 18.27 17.69
C GLU A 13 15.07 18.36 19.17
N ARG A 14 14.43 17.31 19.67
CA ARG A 14 13.91 17.15 21.03
C ARG A 14 14.29 15.77 21.55
N GLY A 15 14.64 15.68 22.83
CA GLY A 15 15.02 14.43 23.50
C GLY A 15 16.05 14.66 24.62
N PRO A 16 16.47 13.59 25.34
CA PRO A 16 16.03 12.21 25.18
C PRO A 16 14.57 12.00 25.57
N ALA A 17 13.84 11.15 24.84
CA ALA A 17 12.46 10.77 25.12
C ALA A 17 12.33 9.27 25.43
N THR A 18 11.28 8.86 26.14
CA THR A 18 10.96 7.45 26.34
C THR A 18 10.09 6.92 25.19
N VAL A 19 10.11 5.61 24.96
CA VAL A 19 9.25 4.94 23.96
C VAL A 19 7.77 5.30 24.16
N SER A 20 7.30 5.28 25.41
CA SER A 20 5.92 5.62 25.76
C SER A 20 5.53 7.06 25.41
N GLN A 21 6.46 8.02 25.53
CA GLN A 21 6.20 9.40 25.13
C GLN A 21 6.06 9.54 23.62
N ILE A 22 6.84 8.78 22.86
CA ILE A 22 6.80 8.81 21.39
C ILE A 22 5.49 8.20 20.88
N ASP A 23 5.07 7.06 21.43
CA ASP A 23 3.82 6.39 21.04
C ASP A 23 2.60 7.29 21.21
N GLN A 24 2.53 8.04 22.32
CA GLN A 24 1.46 9.01 22.56
C GLN A 24 1.45 10.13 21.51
N LEU A 25 2.62 10.62 21.12
CA LEU A 25 2.75 11.69 20.14
C LEU A 25 2.41 11.24 18.71
N VAL A 26 2.73 9.99 18.35
CA VAL A 26 2.35 9.40 17.06
C VAL A 26 0.84 9.11 17.03
N ALA A 27 0.28 8.53 18.09
CA ALA A 27 -1.16 8.29 18.19
C ALA A 27 -1.99 9.59 18.15
N ALA A 28 -1.44 10.69 18.67
CA ALA A 28 -2.04 12.02 18.60
C ALA A 28 -1.81 12.75 17.25
N GLY A 29 -1.08 12.14 16.30
CA GLY A 29 -0.73 12.76 15.01
C GLY A 29 0.25 13.93 15.10
N VAL A 30 0.91 14.11 16.25
CA VAL A 30 1.86 15.21 16.52
C VAL A 30 3.24 14.90 15.93
N LEU A 31 3.67 13.65 15.98
CA LEU A 31 4.90 13.19 15.34
C LEU A 31 4.57 12.32 14.13
N ARG A 32 5.23 12.60 13.01
CA ARG A 32 5.24 11.67 11.89
C ARG A 32 6.35 10.65 12.09
N PRO A 33 6.18 9.43 11.59
CA PRO A 33 7.25 8.45 11.40
C PRO A 33 8.58 8.98 10.86
N THR A 34 8.52 9.98 9.99
CA THR A 34 9.69 10.64 9.37
C THR A 34 10.39 11.64 10.29
N ASP A 35 9.77 12.00 11.41
CA ASP A 35 10.26 12.99 12.36
C ASP A 35 11.14 12.34 13.44
N LEU A 36 11.30 11.01 13.44
CA LEU A 36 12.01 10.26 14.48
C LEU A 36 13.46 9.94 14.08
N ALA A 37 14.40 10.16 15.00
CA ALA A 37 15.81 9.87 14.80
C ALA A 37 16.43 9.30 16.08
N TRP A 38 17.29 8.29 15.98
CA TRP A 38 18.04 7.82 17.15
C TRP A 38 19.54 7.89 16.91
N ARG A 39 20.28 8.08 18.01
CA ARG A 39 21.73 8.21 18.00
C ARG A 39 22.34 7.17 18.93
N LYS A 40 23.15 6.25 18.39
CA LYS A 40 24.07 5.45 19.20
C LYS A 40 25.26 6.32 19.58
N VAL A 41 25.33 6.78 20.83
CA VAL A 41 26.49 7.54 21.32
C VAL A 41 27.66 6.57 21.46
N ALA A 42 28.65 6.68 20.57
CA ALA A 42 29.87 5.90 20.69
C ALA A 42 30.64 6.33 21.96
N ALA A 43 31.19 5.36 22.69
CA ALA A 43 32.17 5.66 23.72
C ALA A 43 33.34 6.46 23.09
N ARG A 44 33.68 7.58 23.75
CA ARG A 44 34.66 8.62 23.37
C ARG A 44 35.53 8.31 22.15
N GLY A 45 35.37 9.09 21.08
CA GLY A 45 36.35 9.21 19.99
C GLY A 45 35.99 8.57 18.66
N ARG A 46 34.74 8.16 18.42
CA ARG A 46 34.28 7.75 17.07
C ARG A 46 33.03 8.53 16.67
N GLU A 47 32.92 8.83 15.37
CA GLU A 47 31.80 9.56 14.77
C GLU A 47 30.45 8.94 15.14
N ALA A 48 29.46 9.79 15.44
CA ALA A 48 28.09 9.39 15.66
C ALA A 48 27.51 8.78 14.37
N GLN A 49 27.02 7.54 14.46
CA GLN A 49 26.30 6.89 13.36
C GLN A 49 24.82 7.22 13.51
N PHE A 50 24.25 7.91 12.51
CA PHE A 50 22.83 8.19 12.43
C PHE A 50 22.14 7.07 11.64
N LEU A 51 21.11 6.46 12.23
CA LEU A 51 20.30 5.44 11.59
C LEU A 51 18.83 5.90 11.62
N VAL A 52 18.15 5.85 10.47
CA VAL A 52 16.73 6.17 10.38
C VAL A 52 15.94 4.86 10.49
N ALA A 53 15.14 4.73 11.54
CA ALA A 53 14.15 3.67 11.70
C ALA A 53 12.95 4.21 12.49
N ASN A 54 11.73 3.93 12.03
CA ASN A 54 10.50 4.30 12.72
C ASN A 54 10.01 3.16 13.63
N LEU A 55 9.39 3.53 14.75
CA LEU A 55 8.94 2.67 15.84
C LEU A 55 7.78 1.78 15.43
N LEU A 56 8.03 0.47 15.47
CA LEU A 56 7.06 -0.51 15.98
C LEU A 56 7.82 -1.59 16.77
N GLY A 57 7.84 -1.35 18.10
CA GLY A 57 8.18 -2.27 19.19
C GLY A 57 9.62 -2.79 19.27
N GLY A 58 10.36 -2.42 20.34
CA GLY A 58 11.45 -3.17 20.98
C GLY A 58 12.87 -2.53 20.99
N GLU A 59 13.80 -3.09 21.76
CA GLU A 59 15.21 -2.69 21.77
C GLU A 59 16.06 -3.57 20.82
N PRO A 60 17.09 -3.04 20.14
CA PRO A 60 18.01 -3.85 19.34
C PRO A 60 18.97 -4.60 20.26
N GLU A 61 18.76 -5.92 20.40
CA GLU A 61 19.54 -6.75 21.31
C GLU A 61 20.92 -7.19 20.79
N ASP A 62 21.30 -6.91 19.53
CA ASP A 62 22.62 -7.35 19.05
C ASP A 62 23.25 -6.48 17.95
N GLU A 63 24.57 -6.33 17.99
CA GLU A 63 25.38 -5.52 17.07
C GLU A 63 25.50 -6.12 15.63
N GLY A 64 24.79 -7.22 15.36
CA GLY A 64 25.00 -8.10 14.21
C GLY A 64 24.22 -7.81 12.93
N GLN A 65 23.19 -6.96 12.91
CA GLN A 65 22.38 -6.72 11.70
C GLN A 65 22.75 -5.42 10.97
N ARG A 66 23.96 -5.39 10.41
CA ARG A 66 24.40 -4.37 9.46
C ARG A 66 23.90 -4.70 8.04
N LEU A 67 22.79 -4.09 7.61
CA LEU A 67 22.53 -3.93 6.18
C LEU A 67 23.38 -2.76 5.65
N VAL A 68 24.52 -3.10 5.05
CA VAL A 68 25.41 -2.13 4.40
C VAL A 68 24.80 -1.73 3.06
N ALA A 69 24.26 -0.51 2.96
CA ALA A 69 24.06 0.15 1.68
C ALA A 69 25.35 0.89 1.30
N VAL A 70 26.08 0.38 0.30
CA VAL A 70 27.26 1.04 -0.26
C VAL A 70 26.81 2.30 -1.02
N ALA A 71 27.15 3.48 -0.52
CA ALA A 71 27.03 4.72 -1.26
C ALA A 71 28.32 4.97 -2.05
N ALA A 72 28.27 4.78 -3.37
CA ALA A 72 29.25 5.40 -4.25
C ALA A 72 28.99 6.92 -4.28
N ARG A 73 29.95 7.69 -3.75
CA ARG A 73 30.06 9.16 -3.80
C ARG A 73 28.98 9.95 -3.08
N GLY A 74 29.13 10.03 -1.74
CA GLY A 74 29.00 11.29 -1.01
C GLY A 74 27.59 11.87 -0.88
N ARG A 75 26.70 11.12 -0.22
CA ARG A 75 25.58 11.55 0.65
C ARG A 75 24.85 10.27 1.08
N SER A 76 25.11 9.78 2.28
CA SER A 76 24.56 8.53 2.79
C SER A 76 23.27 8.75 3.60
N MET A 77 22.24 7.94 3.35
CA MET A 77 21.25 7.56 4.36
C MET A 77 21.23 6.03 4.43
N GLY A 78 21.59 5.49 5.59
CA GLY A 78 21.53 4.06 5.88
C GLY A 78 20.18 3.69 6.51
N GLY A 79 19.68 2.49 6.19
CA GLY A 79 18.52 1.87 6.82
C GLY A 79 18.91 0.76 7.80
N GLY A 80 18.04 0.47 8.78
CA GLY A 80 18.15 -0.67 9.70
C GLY A 80 16.88 -0.88 10.56
N LEU A 81 16.74 -2.07 11.16
CA LEU A 81 15.50 -2.84 11.40
C LEU A 81 14.81 -2.74 12.79
N SER A 82 13.56 -3.23 12.81
CA SER A 82 12.57 -3.39 13.90
C SER A 82 12.90 -4.45 14.95
N THR A 83 12.26 -4.37 16.11
CA THR A 83 12.66 -5.02 17.37
C THR A 83 11.52 -5.79 18.08
N GLY A 84 10.45 -6.17 17.36
CA GLY A 84 9.23 -6.73 17.97
C GLY A 84 8.87 -8.13 17.48
N HIS A 85 8.84 -9.10 18.42
CA HIS A 85 8.36 -10.50 18.33
C HIS A 85 8.18 -11.16 16.93
N TRP A 86 9.32 -11.53 16.33
CA TRP A 86 9.73 -12.79 15.66
C TRP A 86 8.83 -13.63 14.72
N HIS A 87 7.55 -13.33 14.48
CA HIS A 87 6.76 -14.16 13.53
C HIS A 87 6.91 -13.80 12.05
N ASP A 88 7.78 -12.87 11.63
CA ASP A 88 8.39 -12.93 10.29
C ASP A 88 9.48 -11.84 10.09
N ALA A 89 10.75 -12.24 10.06
CA ALA A 89 11.87 -11.35 9.68
C ALA A 89 11.67 -10.68 8.30
N CYS A 90 10.92 -11.32 7.41
CA CYS A 90 10.50 -10.77 6.12
C CYS A 90 9.60 -9.53 6.27
N ALA A 91 8.65 -9.53 7.20
CA ALA A 91 7.71 -8.42 7.39
C ALA A 91 8.44 -7.18 7.92
N ALA A 92 9.35 -7.36 8.89
CA ALA A 92 10.19 -6.29 9.41
C ALA A 92 11.11 -5.71 8.31
N HIS A 93 11.69 -6.56 7.47
CA HIS A 93 12.51 -6.14 6.33
C HIS A 93 11.71 -5.36 5.28
N GLN A 94 10.50 -5.82 4.96
CA GLN A 94 9.60 -5.13 4.04
C GLN A 94 9.19 -3.77 4.58
N GLU A 95 8.86 -3.67 5.86
CA GLU A 95 8.48 -2.41 6.50
C GLU A 95 9.63 -1.40 6.49
N ALA A 96 10.83 -1.81 6.94
CA ALA A 96 12.02 -0.97 6.94
C ALA A 96 12.38 -0.48 5.52
N THR A 97 12.20 -1.34 4.52
CA THR A 97 12.39 -0.98 3.11
C THR A 97 11.38 0.07 2.66
N CYS A 98 10.10 -0.10 3.00
CA CYS A 98 9.06 0.86 2.64
C CYS A 98 9.29 2.23 3.30
N TRP A 99 9.72 2.26 4.56
CA TRP A 99 10.10 3.51 5.24
C TRP A 99 11.31 4.20 4.61
N ALA A 100 12.36 3.44 4.26
CA ALA A 100 13.54 4.00 3.60
C ALA A 100 13.18 4.60 2.23
N LEU A 101 12.34 3.91 1.46
CA LEU A 101 11.85 4.41 0.17
C LEU A 101 10.96 5.64 0.34
N ALA A 102 10.07 5.66 1.34
CA ALA A 102 9.24 6.83 1.66
C ALA A 102 10.11 8.04 2.00
N ALA A 103 11.16 7.87 2.81
CA ALA A 103 12.08 8.95 3.17
C ALA A 103 12.83 9.51 1.95
N LEU A 104 13.29 8.64 1.05
CA LEU A 104 13.93 9.05 -0.20
C LEU A 104 12.95 9.80 -1.12
N ALA A 105 11.73 9.28 -1.27
CA ALA A 105 10.69 9.89 -2.08
C ALA A 105 10.25 11.25 -1.52
N ALA A 106 10.13 11.37 -0.19
CA ALA A 106 9.83 12.63 0.48
C ALA A 106 10.93 13.68 0.26
N GLN A 107 12.20 13.29 0.34
CA GLN A 107 13.31 14.19 0.01
C GLN A 107 13.29 14.62 -1.45
N ALA A 108 13.00 13.71 -2.37
CA ALA A 108 12.88 14.05 -3.78
C ALA A 108 11.74 15.06 -4.00
N ALA A 109 10.58 14.84 -3.37
CA ALA A 109 9.43 15.73 -3.44
C ALA A 109 9.71 17.11 -2.82
N LEU A 110 10.46 17.19 -1.71
CA LEU A 110 10.86 18.45 -1.09
C LEU A 110 11.87 19.23 -1.92
N ARG A 111 12.86 18.55 -2.52
CA ARG A 111 13.89 19.20 -3.36
C ARG A 111 13.34 19.65 -4.70
N ARG A 112 12.39 18.89 -5.25
CA ARG A 112 11.77 19.12 -6.55
C ARG A 112 10.27 18.90 -6.48
N PRO A 113 9.53 19.85 -5.87
CA PRO A 113 8.07 19.78 -5.77
C PRO A 113 7.37 19.99 -7.12
N ASP A 114 8.09 20.54 -8.09
CA ASP A 114 7.66 20.74 -9.48
C ASP A 114 7.53 19.43 -10.27
N VAL A 115 8.06 18.32 -9.76
CA VAL A 115 8.04 17.01 -10.42
C VAL A 115 6.94 16.13 -9.81
N PRO A 116 5.78 15.96 -10.49
CA PRO A 116 4.66 15.18 -9.96
C PRO A 116 5.01 13.72 -9.65
N ALA A 117 5.96 13.15 -10.40
CA ALA A 117 6.45 11.78 -10.19
C ALA A 117 7.06 11.56 -8.79
N ASN A 118 7.66 12.60 -8.17
CA ASN A 118 8.21 12.49 -6.82
C ASN A 118 7.10 12.34 -5.77
N ALA A 119 6.03 13.13 -5.91
CA ALA A 119 4.85 13.02 -5.07
C ALA A 119 4.15 11.66 -5.28
N ALA A 120 4.03 11.21 -6.54
CA ALA A 120 3.46 9.90 -6.84
C ALA A 120 4.26 8.77 -6.18
N ALA A 121 5.59 8.79 -6.26
CA ALA A 121 6.44 7.79 -5.62
C ALA A 121 6.29 7.77 -4.09
N LEU A 122 6.15 8.94 -3.45
CA LEU A 122 5.88 9.03 -2.01
C LEU A 122 4.53 8.41 -1.66
N ALA A 123 3.49 8.69 -2.44
CA ALA A 123 2.17 8.10 -2.24
C ALA A 123 2.17 6.57 -2.40
N GLU A 124 2.94 6.04 -3.36
CA GLU A 124 3.13 4.59 -3.50
C GLU A 124 3.77 3.96 -2.26
N CYS A 125 4.76 4.63 -1.66
CA CYS A 125 5.42 4.12 -0.44
C CYS A 125 4.44 4.09 0.75
N TYR A 126 3.69 5.17 0.95
CA TYR A 126 2.66 5.21 2.00
C TYR A 126 1.55 4.19 1.77
N PHE A 127 1.13 3.98 0.52
CA PHE A 127 0.13 2.98 0.19
C PHE A 127 0.62 1.55 0.50
N ALA A 128 1.89 1.25 0.17
CA ALA A 128 2.51 -0.03 0.49
C ALA A 128 2.63 -0.24 2.01
N LEU A 129 3.02 0.79 2.76
CA LEU A 129 3.03 0.77 4.23
C LEU A 129 1.64 0.51 4.79
N GLY A 130 0.61 1.19 4.26
CA GLY A 130 -0.77 1.00 4.66
C GLY A 130 -1.25 -0.45 4.49
N ALA A 131 -1.01 -1.02 3.31
CA ALA A 131 -1.35 -2.42 3.02
C ALA A 131 -0.58 -3.41 3.92
N LEU A 132 0.70 -3.16 4.16
CA LEU A 132 1.52 -4.00 5.04
C LEU A 132 1.00 -3.95 6.48
N HIS A 133 0.75 -2.75 7.02
CA HIS A 133 0.19 -2.59 8.36
C HIS A 133 -1.19 -3.24 8.50
N GLN A 134 -2.05 -3.12 7.50
CA GLN A 134 -3.37 -3.75 7.49
C GLN A 134 -3.24 -5.27 7.56
N SER A 135 -2.39 -5.89 6.72
CA SER A 135 -2.15 -7.34 6.74
C SER A 135 -1.60 -7.85 8.08
N ALA A 136 -0.92 -6.98 8.83
CA ALA A 136 -0.39 -7.29 10.15
C ALA A 136 -1.33 -6.89 11.31
N GLY A 137 -2.59 -6.54 11.00
CA GLY A 137 -3.61 -6.17 11.99
C GLY A 137 -3.40 -4.80 12.65
N ARG A 138 -2.44 -3.99 12.19
CA ARG A 138 -2.15 -2.65 12.73
C ARG A 138 -3.04 -1.60 12.05
N LEU A 139 -4.34 -1.70 12.30
CA LEU A 139 -5.37 -0.95 11.56
C LEU A 139 -5.24 0.58 11.71
N GLY A 140 -4.80 1.09 12.87
CA GLY A 140 -4.55 2.52 13.07
C GLY A 140 -3.40 3.06 12.21
N SER A 141 -2.26 2.36 12.22
CA SER A 141 -1.10 2.70 11.37
C SER A 141 -1.42 2.55 9.89
N ALA A 142 -2.24 1.55 9.54
CA ALA A 142 -2.74 1.37 8.18
C ALA A 142 -3.59 2.57 7.73
N GLY A 143 -4.50 3.02 8.59
CA GLY A 143 -5.37 4.18 8.33
C GLY A 143 -4.56 5.44 8.05
N TRP A 144 -3.63 5.78 8.94
CA TRP A 144 -2.76 6.95 8.75
C TRP A 144 -2.00 6.90 7.41
N ALA A 145 -1.37 5.77 7.09
CA ALA A 145 -0.57 5.65 5.86
C ALA A 145 -1.44 5.70 4.60
N LEU A 146 -2.64 5.10 4.63
CA LEU A 146 -3.58 5.17 3.51
C LEU A 146 -4.16 6.58 3.32
N ASP A 147 -4.37 7.34 4.39
CA ASP A 147 -4.84 8.72 4.33
C ASP A 147 -3.77 9.64 3.73
N GLU A 148 -2.49 9.51 4.12
CA GLU A 148 -1.38 10.24 3.51
C GLU A 148 -1.24 9.92 2.01
N ALA A 149 -1.29 8.64 1.64
CA ALA A 149 -1.26 8.22 0.25
C ALA A 149 -2.46 8.77 -0.55
N GLY A 150 -3.65 8.71 0.05
CA GLY A 150 -4.90 9.20 -0.53
C GLY A 150 -4.85 10.70 -0.81
N ALA A 151 -4.43 11.51 0.16
CA ALA A 151 -4.34 12.97 0.03
C ALA A 151 -3.42 13.39 -1.15
N ILE A 152 -2.28 12.71 -1.31
CA ILE A 152 -1.35 12.99 -2.41
C ILE A 152 -1.97 12.57 -3.75
N ARG A 153 -2.51 11.35 -3.86
CA ARG A 153 -3.13 10.83 -5.09
C ARG A 153 -4.34 11.63 -5.51
N GLU A 154 -5.15 12.11 -4.57
CA GLU A 154 -6.25 13.04 -4.87
C GLU A 154 -5.76 14.34 -5.49
N ARG A 155 -4.70 14.95 -4.93
CA ARG A 155 -4.12 16.18 -5.49
C ARG A 155 -3.59 15.95 -6.90
N LEU A 156 -2.90 14.83 -7.15
CA LEU A 156 -2.39 14.46 -8.47
C LEU A 156 -3.53 14.20 -9.48
N ALA A 157 -4.56 13.47 -9.07
CA ALA A 157 -5.74 13.20 -9.89
C ALA A 157 -6.52 14.49 -10.22
N ARG A 158 -6.60 15.45 -9.28
CA ARG A 158 -7.19 16.77 -9.53
C ARG A 158 -6.34 17.63 -10.47
N SER A 159 -5.02 17.59 -10.37
CA SER A 159 -4.13 18.39 -11.23
C SER A 159 -4.06 17.86 -12.66
N ALA A 160 -4.24 16.55 -12.86
CA ALA A 160 -4.34 15.95 -14.19
C ALA A 160 -5.54 14.98 -14.28
N PRO A 161 -6.78 15.49 -14.44
CA PRO A 161 -8.00 14.66 -14.43
C PRO A 161 -8.08 13.61 -15.54
N ARG A 162 -7.37 13.84 -16.65
CA ARG A 162 -7.30 12.91 -17.79
C ARG A 162 -6.13 11.93 -17.71
N ASP A 163 -5.28 12.05 -16.70
CA ASP A 163 -4.17 11.12 -16.49
C ASP A 163 -4.70 9.79 -15.94
N HIS A 164 -4.57 8.76 -16.76
CA HIS A 164 -5.10 7.44 -16.42
C HIS A 164 -4.39 6.82 -15.21
N GLU A 165 -3.08 7.02 -15.06
CA GLU A 165 -2.33 6.42 -13.96
C GLU A 165 -2.70 7.07 -12.63
N TYR A 166 -2.90 8.39 -12.60
CA TYR A 166 -3.34 9.08 -11.38
C TYR A 166 -4.76 8.72 -10.96
N GLN A 167 -5.67 8.58 -11.93
CA GLN A 167 -7.03 8.10 -11.63
C GLN A 167 -7.02 6.65 -11.14
N GLN A 168 -6.21 5.77 -11.75
CA GLN A 168 -6.06 4.39 -11.26
C GLN A 168 -5.49 4.33 -9.84
N ALA A 169 -4.46 5.13 -9.55
CA ALA A 169 -3.84 5.21 -8.23
C ALA A 169 -4.84 5.70 -7.17
N LEU A 170 -5.64 6.72 -7.50
CA LEU A 170 -6.72 7.20 -6.62
C LEU A 170 -7.78 6.12 -6.36
N ALA A 171 -8.21 5.39 -7.40
CA ALA A 171 -9.12 4.27 -7.24
C ALA A 171 -8.53 3.16 -6.34
N ALA A 172 -7.23 2.89 -6.44
CA ALA A 172 -6.54 1.94 -5.57
C ALA A 172 -6.57 2.38 -4.09
N SER A 173 -6.33 3.67 -3.81
CA SER A 173 -6.47 4.22 -2.45
C SER A 173 -7.88 4.03 -1.90
N PHE A 174 -8.92 4.38 -2.67
CA PHE A 174 -10.30 4.19 -2.23
C PHE A 174 -10.66 2.72 -1.98
N ASN A 175 -10.20 1.81 -2.84
CA ASN A 175 -10.42 0.38 -2.64
C ASN A 175 -9.76 -0.13 -1.35
N GLN A 176 -8.48 0.19 -1.11
CA GLN A 176 -7.81 -0.26 0.12
C GLN A 176 -8.41 0.36 1.37
N ARG A 177 -8.78 1.64 1.32
CA ARG A 177 -9.44 2.29 2.45
C ARG A 177 -10.79 1.66 2.77
N GLY A 178 -11.51 1.22 1.73
CA GLY A 178 -12.74 0.46 1.90
C GLY A 178 -12.52 -0.92 2.53
N LEU A 179 -11.45 -1.63 2.15
CA LEU A 179 -11.06 -2.86 2.83
C LEU A 179 -10.67 -2.63 4.29
N LEU A 180 -9.95 -1.53 4.59
CA LEU A 180 -9.63 -1.16 5.97
C LEU A 180 -10.89 -0.88 6.80
N HIS A 181 -11.84 -0.13 6.25
CA HIS A 181 -13.12 0.12 6.91
C HIS A 181 -13.91 -1.18 7.16
N ARG A 182 -13.85 -2.13 6.22
CA ARG A 182 -14.44 -3.45 6.40
C ARG A 182 -13.80 -4.19 7.58
N ASP A 183 -12.47 -4.19 7.67
CA ASP A 183 -11.73 -4.81 8.79
C ASP A 183 -12.06 -4.14 10.15
N LEU A 184 -12.38 -2.84 10.13
CA LEU A 184 -12.83 -2.08 11.29
C LEU A 184 -14.33 -2.29 11.61
N GLY A 185 -15.08 -3.03 10.80
CA GLY A 185 -16.54 -3.20 10.93
C GLY A 185 -17.37 -1.99 10.48
N ALA A 186 -16.74 -0.96 9.93
CA ALA A 186 -17.38 0.25 9.39
C ALA A 186 -17.92 0.00 7.97
N LEU A 187 -18.95 -0.85 7.87
CA LEU A 187 -19.41 -1.41 6.59
C LEU A 187 -19.99 -0.36 5.63
N ASP A 188 -20.63 0.70 6.13
CA ASP A 188 -21.16 1.77 5.27
C ASP A 188 -20.04 2.63 4.67
N GLU A 189 -19.02 2.94 5.44
CA GLU A 189 -17.81 3.63 5.00
C GLU A 189 -17.00 2.76 4.02
N ALA A 190 -16.97 1.45 4.26
CA ALA A 190 -16.38 0.47 3.35
C ALA A 190 -17.10 0.48 1.99
N LYS A 191 -18.43 0.37 2.01
CA LYS A 191 -19.28 0.42 0.81
C LYS A 191 -19.07 1.73 0.04
N ALA A 192 -19.09 2.87 0.73
CA ALA A 192 -18.90 4.18 0.12
C ALA A 192 -17.51 4.32 -0.53
N SER A 193 -16.46 3.85 0.16
CA SER A 193 -15.08 3.94 -0.34
C SER A 193 -14.86 3.02 -1.56
N ILE A 194 -15.28 1.76 -1.49
CA ILE A 194 -15.17 0.84 -2.65
C ILE A 194 -16.04 1.33 -3.81
N GLY A 195 -17.23 1.87 -3.54
CA GLY A 195 -18.09 2.47 -4.57
C GLY A 195 -17.41 3.58 -5.36
N LYS A 196 -16.60 4.43 -4.70
CA LYS A 196 -15.77 5.44 -5.39
C LYS A 196 -14.73 4.80 -6.31
N ALA A 197 -14.08 3.72 -5.87
CA ALA A 197 -13.12 2.99 -6.69
C ALA A 197 -13.78 2.36 -7.92
N VAL A 198 -14.96 1.76 -7.76
CA VAL A 198 -15.78 1.20 -8.86
C VAL A 198 -16.15 2.30 -9.86
N ALA A 199 -16.63 3.46 -9.39
CA ALA A 199 -17.02 4.57 -10.26
C ALA A 199 -15.85 5.07 -11.11
N ILE A 200 -14.67 5.31 -10.51
CA ILE A 200 -13.47 5.76 -11.24
C ILE A 200 -13.04 4.71 -12.27
N ARG A 201 -12.92 3.44 -11.87
CA ARG A 201 -12.49 2.36 -12.79
C ARG A 201 -13.47 2.11 -13.92
N SER A 202 -14.77 2.28 -13.67
CA SER A 202 -15.80 2.21 -14.71
C SER A 202 -15.61 3.30 -15.76
N GLN A 203 -15.39 4.55 -15.34
CA GLN A 203 -15.10 5.66 -16.26
C GLN A 203 -13.81 5.44 -17.05
N LEU A 204 -12.76 4.93 -16.40
CA LEU A 204 -11.49 4.62 -17.06
C LEU A 204 -11.65 3.52 -18.11
N LEU A 205 -12.44 2.47 -17.83
CA LEU A 205 -12.70 1.40 -18.77
C LEU A 205 -13.57 1.88 -19.94
N GLN A 206 -14.56 2.75 -19.69
CA GLN A 206 -15.35 3.36 -20.77
C GLN A 206 -14.47 4.18 -21.72
N ALA A 207 -13.49 4.93 -21.19
CA ALA A 207 -12.55 5.69 -21.99
C ALA A 207 -11.54 4.80 -22.74
N ARG A 208 -11.23 3.61 -22.22
CA ARG A 208 -10.30 2.62 -22.81
C ARG A 208 -10.87 1.20 -22.71
N PRO A 209 -11.85 0.82 -23.55
CA PRO A 209 -12.58 -0.45 -23.40
C PRO A 209 -11.71 -1.71 -23.48
N ASN A 210 -10.57 -1.61 -24.15
CA ASN A 210 -9.62 -2.71 -24.34
C ASN A 210 -8.47 -2.71 -23.33
N ASP A 211 -8.57 -1.97 -22.22
CA ASP A 211 -7.55 -1.98 -21.16
C ASP A 211 -7.74 -3.18 -20.21
N PRO A 212 -6.88 -4.20 -20.32
CA PRO A 212 -7.04 -5.43 -19.57
C PRO A 212 -6.77 -5.25 -18.06
N TRP A 213 -5.92 -4.29 -17.68
CA TRP A 213 -5.64 -4.03 -16.27
C TRP A 213 -6.83 -3.33 -15.60
N THR A 214 -7.39 -2.31 -16.26
CA THR A 214 -8.56 -1.61 -15.74
C THR A 214 -9.75 -2.55 -15.59
N ALA A 215 -9.99 -3.45 -16.55
CA ALA A 215 -11.08 -4.44 -16.48
C ALA A 215 -10.92 -5.38 -15.27
N VAL A 216 -9.73 -5.95 -15.06
CA VAL A 216 -9.47 -6.86 -13.92
C VAL A 216 -9.58 -6.12 -12.59
N LEU A 217 -9.07 -4.89 -12.50
CA LEU A 217 -9.15 -4.08 -11.29
C LEU A 217 -10.59 -3.61 -10.97
N LEU A 218 -11.41 -3.38 -11.99
CA LEU A 218 -12.84 -3.10 -11.81
C LEU A 218 -13.56 -4.35 -11.28
N GLY A 219 -13.32 -5.52 -11.87
CA GLY A 219 -13.85 -6.79 -11.38
C GLY A 219 -13.45 -7.07 -9.93
N GLY A 220 -12.18 -6.82 -9.57
CA GLY A 220 -11.72 -6.94 -8.18
C GLY A 220 -12.41 -5.97 -7.21
N ALA A 221 -12.68 -4.73 -7.63
CA ALA A 221 -13.41 -3.77 -6.79
C ALA A 221 -14.89 -4.17 -6.61
N LEU A 222 -15.55 -4.66 -7.66
CA LEU A 222 -16.91 -5.18 -7.60
C LEU A 222 -16.99 -6.42 -6.69
N CYS A 223 -16.02 -7.32 -6.75
CA CYS A 223 -15.89 -8.45 -5.82
C CYS A 223 -15.80 -7.98 -4.36
N ASN A 224 -14.98 -6.96 -4.07
CA ASN A 224 -14.86 -6.42 -2.71
C ASN A 224 -16.16 -5.74 -2.26
N LEU A 225 -16.86 -5.06 -3.17
CA LEU A 225 -18.15 -4.44 -2.87
C LEU A 225 -19.21 -5.50 -2.55
N GLY A 226 -19.26 -6.59 -3.33
CA GLY A 226 -20.11 -7.75 -3.07
C GLY A 226 -19.82 -8.37 -1.70
N ALA A 227 -18.55 -8.46 -1.30
CA ALA A 227 -18.17 -8.96 0.00
C ALA A 227 -18.67 -8.05 1.15
N VAL A 228 -18.51 -6.72 1.02
CA VAL A 228 -19.05 -5.77 2.00
C VAL A 228 -20.58 -5.85 2.08
N LEU A 229 -21.28 -5.94 0.94
CA LEU A 229 -22.75 -6.08 0.92
C LEU A 229 -23.20 -7.39 1.56
N CYS A 230 -22.46 -8.47 1.36
CA CYS A 230 -22.71 -9.75 2.03
C CYS A 230 -22.54 -9.62 3.55
N ASP A 231 -21.51 -8.92 4.02
CA ASP A 231 -21.31 -8.67 5.46
C ASP A 231 -22.41 -7.76 6.05
N GLN A 232 -23.05 -6.93 5.22
CA GLN A 232 -24.25 -6.16 5.59
C GLN A 232 -25.56 -6.97 5.52
N GLY A 233 -25.53 -8.24 5.12
CA GLY A 233 -26.72 -9.07 4.91
C GLY A 233 -27.53 -8.71 3.64
N ARG A 234 -26.97 -7.88 2.75
CA ARG A 234 -27.63 -7.41 1.52
C ARG A 234 -27.35 -8.36 0.35
N TYR A 235 -27.81 -9.60 0.50
CA TYR A 235 -27.45 -10.71 -0.39
C TYR A 235 -27.83 -10.51 -1.87
N PRO A 236 -29.02 -10.00 -2.24
CA PRO A 236 -29.34 -9.75 -3.65
C PRO A 236 -28.39 -8.74 -4.30
N GLU A 237 -28.09 -7.64 -3.60
CA GLU A 237 -27.16 -6.62 -4.12
C GLU A 237 -25.73 -7.12 -4.18
N ALA A 238 -25.32 -7.98 -3.25
CA ALA A 238 -24.01 -8.64 -3.30
C ALA A 238 -23.89 -9.54 -4.52
N LEU A 239 -24.94 -10.32 -4.83
CA LEU A 239 -25.01 -11.17 -6.02
C LEU A 239 -24.86 -10.33 -7.30
N ASP A 240 -25.58 -9.20 -7.40
CA ASP A 240 -25.49 -8.30 -8.55
C ASP A 240 -24.04 -7.81 -8.78
N GLN A 241 -23.29 -7.53 -7.71
CA GLN A 241 -21.88 -7.11 -7.86
C GLN A 241 -20.99 -8.24 -8.35
N TYR A 242 -21.16 -9.45 -7.82
CA TYR A 242 -20.38 -10.60 -8.26
C TYR A 242 -20.69 -10.95 -9.72
N GLU A 243 -21.95 -10.88 -10.15
CA GLU A 243 -22.35 -11.18 -11.53
C GLU A 243 -21.84 -10.14 -12.54
N GLN A 244 -21.66 -8.88 -12.12
CA GLN A 244 -20.97 -7.88 -12.93
C GLN A 244 -19.45 -8.09 -12.97
N ALA A 245 -18.85 -8.61 -11.91
CA ALA A 245 -17.40 -8.82 -11.82
C ALA A 245 -16.90 -9.98 -12.70
N VAL A 246 -17.61 -11.10 -12.73
CA VAL A 246 -17.22 -12.32 -13.46
C VAL A 246 -16.87 -12.07 -14.94
N PRO A 247 -17.75 -11.48 -15.78
CA PRO A 247 -17.47 -11.34 -17.21
C PRO A 247 -16.29 -10.40 -17.50
N LEU A 248 -16.05 -9.40 -16.65
CA LEU A 248 -14.89 -8.52 -16.76
C LEU A 248 -13.57 -9.28 -16.58
N ILE A 249 -13.52 -10.22 -15.62
CA ILE A 249 -12.31 -10.97 -15.31
C ILE A 249 -12.12 -12.14 -16.29
N GLU A 250 -13.19 -12.90 -16.57
CA GLU A 250 -13.15 -14.03 -17.50
C GLU A 250 -12.83 -13.59 -18.93
N GLY A 251 -13.39 -12.47 -19.39
CA GLY A 251 -13.10 -11.92 -20.72
C GLY A 251 -11.60 -11.66 -20.93
N GLN A 252 -10.90 -11.16 -19.90
CA GLN A 252 -9.46 -10.91 -19.98
C GLN A 252 -8.61 -12.18 -19.91
N LEU A 253 -9.05 -13.20 -19.18
CA LEU A 253 -8.39 -14.51 -19.16
C LEU A 253 -8.57 -15.23 -20.51
N ALA A 254 -9.76 -15.17 -21.11
CA ALA A 254 -10.09 -15.79 -22.38
C ALA A 254 -9.37 -15.14 -23.58
N GLU A 255 -9.41 -13.80 -23.71
CA GLU A 255 -8.71 -13.09 -24.78
C GLU A 255 -7.19 -13.35 -24.70
N ARG A 256 -6.64 -13.52 -23.49
CA ARG A 256 -5.23 -13.85 -23.33
C ARG A 256 -4.89 -15.30 -23.61
N ALA A 257 -5.77 -16.26 -23.35
CA ALA A 257 -5.59 -17.63 -23.83
C ALA A 257 -5.50 -17.65 -25.36
N ARG A 258 -6.32 -16.82 -26.03
CA ARG A 258 -6.34 -16.64 -27.48
C ARG A 258 -5.03 -16.05 -28.03
N VAL A 259 -4.51 -14.98 -27.42
CA VAL A 259 -3.25 -14.31 -27.83
C VAL A 259 -1.99 -15.05 -27.35
N GLY A 260 -2.12 -16.00 -26.41
CA GLY A 260 -1.01 -16.76 -25.82
C GLY A 260 -0.37 -17.83 -26.68
N LEU A 261 -0.96 -18.16 -27.84
CA LEU A 261 -0.52 -19.29 -28.66
C LEU A 261 0.74 -19.02 -29.51
N SER A 262 1.33 -17.82 -29.51
CA SER A 262 2.63 -17.58 -30.17
C SER A 262 3.78 -17.59 -29.14
N ALA A 263 4.42 -18.74 -28.95
CA ALA A 263 5.61 -18.92 -28.12
C ALA A 263 6.76 -17.95 -28.46
N LEU A 264 6.81 -17.48 -29.72
CA LEU A 264 7.80 -16.52 -30.23
C LEU A 264 7.77 -15.15 -29.51
N TRP A 265 6.58 -14.66 -29.16
CA TRP A 265 6.40 -13.34 -28.53
C TRP A 265 6.85 -13.28 -27.07
N GLY A 266 6.72 -14.39 -26.34
CA GLY A 266 7.15 -14.48 -24.94
C GLY A 266 8.68 -14.55 -24.78
N TRP A 267 9.39 -15.00 -25.81
CA TRP A 267 10.86 -15.03 -25.85
C TRP A 267 11.44 -13.66 -26.23
N LEU A 268 10.82 -12.96 -27.20
CA LEU A 268 11.28 -11.65 -27.65
C LEU A 268 11.07 -10.51 -26.64
N PHE A 269 10.08 -10.61 -25.73
CA PHE A 269 9.73 -9.52 -24.80
C PHE A 269 9.57 -9.97 -23.32
N PRO A 270 10.67 -10.12 -22.56
CA PRO A 270 10.65 -10.58 -21.17
C PRO A 270 9.86 -9.68 -20.19
N ARG A 271 9.90 -8.34 -20.37
CA ARG A 271 9.12 -7.39 -19.55
C ARG A 271 7.62 -7.44 -19.84
N ALA A 272 7.23 -7.74 -21.08
CA ALA A 272 5.83 -7.98 -21.43
C ALA A 272 5.35 -9.31 -20.83
N ARG A 273 6.23 -10.32 -20.78
CA ARG A 273 5.96 -11.62 -20.13
C ARG A 273 5.76 -11.51 -18.62
N SER A 274 6.53 -10.70 -17.90
CA SER A 274 6.36 -10.54 -16.44
C SER A 274 5.08 -9.79 -16.08
N ARG A 275 4.79 -8.66 -16.75
CA ARG A 275 3.50 -7.94 -16.62
C ARG A 275 2.32 -8.84 -17.00
N ARG A 276 2.51 -9.72 -17.98
CA ARG A 276 1.49 -10.69 -18.39
C ARG A 276 1.15 -11.67 -17.27
N ARG A 277 2.16 -12.33 -16.67
CA ARG A 277 1.96 -13.28 -15.58
C ARG A 277 1.36 -12.65 -14.33
N SER A 278 1.77 -11.42 -14.00
CA SER A 278 1.23 -10.69 -12.85
C SER A 278 -0.27 -10.45 -13.01
N LEU A 279 -0.72 -9.92 -14.16
CA LEU A 279 -2.16 -9.71 -14.41
C LEU A 279 -2.95 -11.02 -14.34
N GLU A 280 -2.43 -12.10 -14.91
CA GLU A 280 -3.11 -13.41 -14.94
C GLU A 280 -3.27 -13.99 -13.53
N SER A 281 -2.23 -13.88 -12.69
CA SER A 281 -2.30 -14.29 -11.29
C SER A 281 -3.37 -13.49 -10.54
N THR A 282 -3.36 -12.16 -10.69
CA THR A 282 -4.34 -11.26 -10.07
C THR A 282 -5.76 -11.56 -10.55
N ALA A 283 -5.97 -11.74 -11.86
CA ALA A 283 -7.26 -12.08 -12.44
C ALA A 283 -7.80 -13.40 -11.89
N ARG A 284 -6.97 -14.46 -11.81
CA ARG A 284 -7.38 -15.74 -11.23
C ARG A 284 -7.77 -15.64 -9.77
N SER A 285 -7.00 -14.88 -8.98
CA SER A 285 -7.31 -14.66 -7.56
C SER A 285 -8.65 -13.94 -7.39
N TYR A 286 -8.90 -12.87 -8.16
CA TYR A 286 -10.19 -12.18 -8.11
C TYR A 286 -11.35 -13.05 -8.59
N LEU A 287 -11.16 -13.84 -9.65
CA LEU A 287 -12.21 -14.74 -10.15
C LEU A 287 -12.58 -15.79 -9.09
N ALA A 288 -11.58 -16.42 -8.46
CA ALA A 288 -11.82 -17.40 -7.42
C ALA A 288 -12.59 -16.80 -6.23
N ASN A 289 -12.18 -15.62 -5.75
CA ASN A 289 -12.87 -14.94 -4.66
C ASN A 289 -14.30 -14.53 -5.04
N THR A 290 -14.51 -14.05 -6.27
CA THR A 290 -15.82 -13.66 -6.80
C THR A 290 -16.76 -14.86 -6.88
N GLN A 291 -16.28 -15.99 -7.40
CA GLN A 291 -17.06 -17.21 -7.53
C GLN A 291 -17.41 -17.81 -6.16
N ALA A 292 -16.46 -17.80 -5.22
CA ALA A 292 -16.69 -18.24 -3.84
C ALA A 292 -17.74 -17.36 -3.12
N GLY A 293 -17.61 -16.04 -3.24
CA GLY A 293 -18.57 -15.08 -2.69
C GLY A 293 -19.97 -15.26 -3.29
N ARG A 294 -20.06 -15.42 -4.61
CA ARG A 294 -21.31 -15.69 -5.33
C ARG A 294 -21.97 -16.99 -4.86
N ALA A 295 -21.22 -18.08 -4.77
CA ALA A 295 -21.74 -19.38 -4.34
C ALA A 295 -22.33 -19.29 -2.92
N ARG A 296 -21.58 -18.67 -1.99
CA ARG A 296 -22.04 -18.45 -0.61
C ARG A 296 -23.34 -17.65 -0.55
N VAL A 297 -23.46 -16.58 -1.35
CA VAL A 297 -24.69 -15.77 -1.39
C VAL A 297 -25.88 -16.56 -1.95
N LEU A 298 -25.67 -17.39 -2.96
CA LEU A 298 -26.73 -18.25 -3.51
C LEU A 298 -27.21 -19.29 -2.50
N GLU A 299 -26.30 -19.88 -1.72
CA GLU A 299 -26.66 -20.78 -0.62
C GLU A 299 -27.53 -20.06 0.43
N LEU A 300 -27.15 -18.84 0.81
CA LEU A 300 -27.89 -18.02 1.78
C LEU A 300 -29.27 -17.56 1.30
N LEU A 301 -29.47 -17.45 -0.02
CA LEU A 301 -30.77 -17.09 -0.61
C LEU A 301 -31.68 -18.30 -0.85
N GLY A 302 -31.10 -19.51 -0.92
CA GLY A 302 -31.82 -20.74 -1.22
C GLY A 302 -32.18 -21.61 -0.02
N GLY A 303 -31.64 -21.33 1.17
CA GLY A 303 -31.95 -22.00 2.44
C GLY A 303 -32.95 -21.23 3.29
#